data_AF-A0A2U1P9E7-F1
#
_entry.id   AF-A0A2U1P9E7-F1
#
_cell.length_a   1.000
_cell.length_b   1.000
_cell.length_c   1.000
_cell.angle_alpha   90.00
_cell.angle_beta   90.00
_cell.angle_gamma   90.00
#
_symmetry.space_group_name_H-M   'P 1'
#
loop_
_entity.id
_entity.type
_entity.pdbx_description
1 polymer ?
#
loop_
_entity_poly.entity_id
_entity_poly.type
_entity_poly.pdbx_seq_one_letter_code
_entity_poly.pdbx_strand_id
1 'polypeptide(L)'
;MDNWLDRSVCLCVVCDLKTKIHSPPNYLAHLRIPLEVIESATNYFAEENVTGTGGFGKRYKGQLSWSGDLIDITARRLINKEWDEKEKQFWTEISMLSSLQHKNLASILGFCNEVGAETIIYKHDSRGRLDGYLSDPLLLTWVKRLEIGIGLAHALRYIHYDEPRDFSVVHRNISSYTILLNDDWEPKLSQFQHSLKIKAYERHHSFHTDLVGSTKGYTDRTCFETNIVNHKSDIYSFGIVLFELLCGRKSVSDDQDNKYLAPVAIFHYREKILDGIIDPDLQKQMDPRSLNIFAETAYDCLNEELSQRPNMDQIVTRLEKALELQLECENVEHSSVVDEVGGTSSSHEKGSASHFTSTGVESDSSKKTMSSLKYISHFSFKDIESATNDFAPENKIRDNGKVKYVYQGRMLHSGQFIDIVLPNKGGIMVK
;
A
#
# COMPACT_ATOMS: atom_id res chain seq x y z
N MET A 1 23.43 -15.56 -50.79
CA MET A 1 23.18 -14.36 -51.59
C MET A 1 21.68 -14.10 -51.66
N ASP A 2 21.01 -13.45 -50.73
CA ASP A 2 21.23 -13.09 -49.32
C ASP A 2 19.87 -12.58 -48.79
N ASN A 3 19.77 -12.57 -47.47
CA ASN A 3 18.60 -12.30 -46.63
C ASN A 3 18.12 -10.82 -46.60
N TRP A 4 16.98 -10.63 -45.91
CA TRP A 4 16.52 -9.44 -45.15
C TRP A 4 15.59 -8.42 -45.85
N LEU A 5 14.27 -8.48 -45.56
CA LEU A 5 13.62 -7.67 -44.51
C LEU A 5 12.09 -7.88 -44.47
N ASP A 6 11.67 -8.49 -43.36
CA ASP A 6 10.34 -8.43 -42.75
C ASP A 6 10.09 -7.01 -42.19
N ARG A 7 8.94 -6.40 -42.51
CA ARG A 7 8.30 -5.36 -41.70
C ARG A 7 6.78 -5.38 -41.89
N SER A 8 6.12 -6.11 -40.99
CA SER A 8 4.71 -5.92 -40.66
C SER A 8 4.47 -4.49 -40.12
N VAL A 9 3.70 -3.70 -40.86
CA VAL A 9 3.21 -2.38 -40.41
C VAL A 9 1.96 -2.61 -39.56
N CYS A 10 2.10 -2.61 -38.23
CA CYS A 10 0.96 -2.55 -37.33
C CYS A 10 0.61 -1.08 -37.09
N LEU A 11 -0.40 -0.58 -37.80
CA LEU A 11 -0.96 0.76 -37.59
C LEU A 11 -1.59 0.83 -36.19
N CYS A 12 -1.12 1.81 -35.43
CA CYS A 12 -1.71 2.33 -34.21
C CYS A 12 -3.18 2.70 -34.46
N VAL A 13 -4.09 2.09 -33.70
CA VAL A 13 -5.52 2.45 -33.70
C VAL A 13 -5.65 3.80 -32.98
N VAL A 14 -5.61 4.89 -33.76
CA VAL A 14 -6.16 6.18 -33.37
C VAL A 14 -7.67 6.09 -33.62
N CYS A 15 -8.43 5.70 -32.59
CA CYS A 15 -9.90 5.75 -32.64
C CYS A 15 -10.39 7.18 -32.42
N ASP A 16 -11.00 7.72 -33.48
CA ASP A 16 -12.00 8.78 -33.58
C ASP A 16 -12.24 9.70 -32.36
N LEU A 17 -11.72 10.92 -32.49
CA LEU A 17 -12.14 12.11 -31.77
C LEU A 17 -13.39 12.71 -32.44
N LYS A 18 -14.58 12.45 -31.88
CA LYS A 18 -15.73 13.40 -31.83
C LYS A 18 -16.93 12.77 -31.10
N THR A 19 -16.86 12.82 -29.77
CA THR A 19 -17.91 12.93 -28.72
C THR A 19 -17.37 12.24 -27.47
N LYS A 20 -16.47 12.92 -26.76
CA LYS A 20 -15.79 12.40 -25.55
C LYS A 20 -16.75 12.47 -24.35
N ILE A 21 -17.75 11.59 -24.32
CA ILE A 21 -18.23 11.07 -23.04
C ILE A 21 -17.15 10.06 -22.63
N HIS A 22 -16.19 10.50 -21.82
CA HIS A 22 -15.10 9.66 -21.32
C HIS A 22 -15.69 8.58 -20.43
N SER A 23 -16.14 7.48 -21.02
CA SER A 23 -16.63 6.33 -20.30
C SER A 23 -15.42 5.62 -19.66
N PRO A 24 -15.37 5.49 -18.34
CA PRO A 24 -14.33 4.72 -17.66
C PRO A 24 -14.24 3.31 -18.24
N PRO A 25 -13.06 2.68 -18.25
CA PRO A 25 -12.94 1.28 -18.63
C PRO A 25 -13.99 0.41 -17.92
N ASN A 26 -14.69 -0.46 -18.65
CA ASN A 26 -15.84 -1.20 -18.11
C ASN A 26 -15.51 -2.03 -16.86
N TYR A 27 -14.27 -2.50 -16.72
CA TYR A 27 -13.84 -3.25 -15.52
C TYR A 27 -13.80 -2.40 -14.24
N LEU A 28 -13.74 -1.07 -14.34
CA LEU A 28 -13.75 -0.13 -13.20
C LEU A 28 -15.15 0.38 -12.86
N ALA A 29 -16.20 -0.06 -13.58
CA ALA A 29 -17.57 0.44 -13.36
C ALA A 29 -18.07 0.24 -11.92
N HIS A 30 -17.62 -0.85 -11.27
CA HIS A 30 -17.97 -1.18 -9.88
C HIS A 30 -17.40 -0.21 -8.84
N LEU A 31 -16.41 0.61 -9.20
CA LEU A 31 -15.79 1.62 -8.31
C LEU A 31 -16.36 3.02 -8.50
N ARG A 32 -17.33 3.21 -9.39
CA ARG A 32 -17.92 4.54 -9.63
C ARG A 32 -18.82 4.94 -8.46
N ILE A 33 -18.59 6.14 -7.94
CA ILE A 33 -19.41 6.75 -6.90
C ILE A 33 -20.04 8.02 -7.50
N PRO A 34 -21.38 8.18 -7.45
CA PRO A 34 -22.05 9.38 -7.95
C PRO A 34 -21.56 10.65 -7.23
N LEU A 35 -21.49 11.77 -7.94
CA LEU A 35 -21.04 13.03 -7.37
C LEU A 35 -21.87 13.45 -6.15
N GLU A 36 -23.20 13.26 -6.19
CA GLU A 36 -24.08 13.69 -5.10
C GLU A 36 -23.76 12.99 -3.77
N VAL A 37 -23.29 11.74 -3.86
CA VAL A 37 -22.86 10.96 -2.70
C VAL A 37 -21.57 11.53 -2.12
N ILE A 38 -20.61 11.91 -2.97
CA ILE A 38 -19.32 12.50 -2.54
C ILE A 38 -19.55 13.91 -1.97
N GLU A 39 -20.41 14.71 -2.60
CA GLU A 39 -20.79 16.02 -2.09
C GLU A 39 -21.41 15.91 -0.70
N SER A 40 -22.40 15.02 -0.53
CA SER A 40 -22.99 14.80 0.80
C SER A 40 -21.94 14.35 1.82
N ALA A 41 -21.04 13.43 1.45
CA ALA A 41 -20.00 12.92 2.34
C ALA A 41 -18.97 13.97 2.76
N THR A 42 -18.72 14.98 1.92
CA THR A 42 -17.67 16.00 2.12
C THR A 42 -18.23 17.37 2.54
N ASN A 43 -19.53 17.46 2.84
CA ASN A 43 -20.25 18.72 3.02
C ASN A 43 -20.06 19.67 1.82
N TYR A 44 -20.33 19.19 0.60
CA TYR A 44 -20.19 19.93 -0.65
C TYR A 44 -18.77 20.48 -0.88
N PHE A 45 -17.75 19.68 -0.54
CA PHE A 45 -16.35 20.10 -0.60
C PHE A 45 -16.06 21.39 0.19
N ALA A 46 -16.68 21.55 1.36
CA ALA A 46 -16.50 22.74 2.17
C ALA A 46 -15.03 22.94 2.60
N GLU A 47 -14.61 24.20 2.71
CA GLU A 47 -13.21 24.54 2.99
C GLU A 47 -12.75 24.06 4.38
N GLU A 48 -13.65 23.97 5.37
CA GLU A 48 -13.34 23.42 6.69
C GLU A 48 -12.96 21.93 6.65
N ASN A 49 -13.31 21.22 5.57
CA ASN A 49 -12.95 19.84 5.36
C ASN A 49 -11.66 19.66 4.57
N VAL A 50 -10.99 20.73 4.15
CA VAL A 50 -9.71 20.64 3.42
C VAL A 50 -8.61 20.14 4.37
N THR A 51 -8.02 18.99 4.03
CA THR A 51 -6.88 18.40 4.75
C THR A 51 -5.55 18.67 4.06
N GLY A 52 -5.58 19.21 2.84
CA GLY A 52 -4.39 19.74 2.19
C GLY A 52 -4.57 19.97 0.69
N THR A 53 -3.65 20.73 0.12
CA THR A 53 -3.62 21.07 -1.30
C THR A 53 -2.29 20.62 -1.90
N GLY A 54 -2.32 20.03 -3.09
CA GLY A 54 -1.13 19.62 -3.84
C GLY A 54 -1.30 19.78 -5.34
N GLY A 55 -0.29 19.40 -6.13
CA GLY A 55 -0.30 19.57 -7.60
C GLY A 55 -1.45 18.86 -8.31
N PHE A 56 -1.94 17.75 -7.73
CA PHE A 56 -3.10 17.00 -8.22
C PHE A 56 -4.45 17.58 -7.75
N GLY A 57 -4.48 18.56 -6.83
CA GLY A 57 -5.70 19.20 -6.35
C GLY A 57 -5.87 19.19 -4.83
N LYS A 58 -7.10 19.48 -4.37
CA LYS A 58 -7.46 19.56 -2.95
C LYS A 58 -7.89 18.20 -2.41
N ARG A 59 -7.53 17.93 -1.16
CA ARG A 59 -7.98 16.77 -0.38
C ARG A 59 -8.98 17.22 0.67
N TYR A 60 -10.08 16.49 0.77
CA TYR A 60 -11.16 16.75 1.71
C TYR A 60 -11.36 15.53 2.60
N LYS A 61 -11.55 15.72 3.89
CA LYS A 61 -12.08 14.68 4.78
C LYS A 61 -13.60 14.62 4.62
N GLY A 62 -14.16 13.45 4.87
CA GLY A 62 -15.60 13.25 4.83
C GLY A 62 -15.99 11.89 5.39
N GLN A 63 -17.29 11.62 5.41
CA GLN A 63 -17.82 10.34 5.85
C GLN A 63 -18.82 9.81 4.82
N LEU A 64 -18.50 8.65 4.26
CA LEU A 64 -19.30 7.99 3.23
C LEU A 64 -20.23 6.97 3.89
N SER A 65 -21.54 7.13 3.68
CA SER A 65 -22.54 6.13 4.08
C SER A 65 -22.72 5.12 2.94
N TRP A 66 -22.22 3.89 3.12
CA TRP A 66 -22.32 2.82 2.12
C TRP A 66 -22.82 1.53 2.75
N SER A 67 -23.90 0.93 2.22
CA SER A 67 -24.50 -0.31 2.71
C SER A 67 -24.87 -0.33 4.20
N GLY A 68 -25.07 0.84 4.82
CA GLY A 68 -25.41 1.00 6.24
C GLY A 68 -24.22 1.28 7.15
N ASP A 69 -22.99 1.18 6.65
CA ASP A 69 -21.77 1.51 7.39
C ASP A 69 -21.32 2.94 7.05
N LEU A 70 -20.80 3.64 8.07
CA LEU A 70 -20.14 4.93 7.93
C LEU A 70 -18.64 4.70 7.81
N ILE A 71 -18.07 5.13 6.69
CA ILE A 71 -16.66 4.97 6.37
C ILE A 71 -16.02 6.36 6.31
N ASP A 72 -15.02 6.61 7.13
CA ASP A 72 -14.24 7.84 7.01
C ASP A 72 -13.41 7.81 5.72
N ILE A 73 -13.54 8.87 4.94
CA ILE A 73 -12.94 8.98 3.61
C ILE A 73 -12.01 10.18 3.48
N THR A 74 -11.06 10.05 2.57
CA THR A 74 -10.37 11.20 1.98
C THR A 74 -10.79 11.29 0.53
N ALA A 75 -11.34 12.43 0.11
CA ALA A 75 -11.69 12.72 -1.27
C ALA A 75 -10.63 13.64 -1.89
N ARG A 76 -9.94 13.19 -2.94
CA ARG A 76 -8.96 14.00 -3.66
C ARG A 76 -9.56 14.46 -4.98
N ARG A 77 -9.92 15.74 -5.04
CA ARG A 77 -10.57 16.35 -6.21
C ARG A 77 -9.55 17.04 -7.09
N LEU A 78 -9.57 16.72 -8.38
CA LEU A 78 -8.73 17.31 -9.41
C LEU A 78 -9.13 18.76 -9.68
N ILE A 79 -8.15 19.62 -10.05
CA ILE A 79 -8.40 21.02 -10.39
C ILE A 79 -8.02 21.27 -11.85
N ASN A 80 -8.98 21.78 -12.64
CA ASN A 80 -9.03 21.85 -14.11
C ASN A 80 -7.98 22.70 -14.85
N LYS A 81 -6.83 23.03 -14.27
CA LYS A 81 -5.88 23.94 -14.94
C LYS A 81 -5.00 23.29 -16.02
N GLU A 82 -4.82 21.96 -15.99
CA GLU A 82 -3.88 21.20 -16.86
C GLU A 82 -4.43 19.79 -17.12
N TRP A 83 -5.52 19.69 -17.88
CA TRP A 83 -6.35 18.49 -17.94
C TRP A 83 -5.65 17.24 -18.49
N ASP A 84 -4.94 17.32 -19.63
CA ASP A 84 -4.46 16.11 -20.33
C ASP A 84 -3.45 15.28 -19.50
N GLU A 85 -2.48 15.93 -18.86
CA GLU A 85 -1.52 15.24 -17.99
C GLU A 85 -2.16 14.74 -16.69
N LYS A 86 -3.07 15.54 -16.11
CA LYS A 86 -3.74 15.19 -14.86
C LYS A 86 -4.79 14.09 -15.03
N GLU A 87 -5.42 14.01 -16.20
CA GLU A 87 -6.31 12.90 -16.57
C GLU A 87 -5.52 11.59 -16.62
N LYS A 88 -4.33 11.59 -17.24
CA LYS A 88 -3.46 10.41 -17.25
C LYS A 88 -3.06 9.99 -15.83
N GLN A 89 -2.68 10.94 -14.98
CA GLN A 89 -2.35 10.70 -13.58
C GLN A 89 -3.53 10.13 -12.79
N PHE A 90 -4.74 10.66 -13.01
CA PHE A 90 -6.00 10.20 -12.41
C PHE A 90 -6.30 8.75 -12.74
N TRP A 91 -6.27 8.39 -14.03
CA TRP A 91 -6.50 7.01 -14.44
C TRP A 91 -5.38 6.05 -14.03
N THR A 92 -4.14 6.53 -13.98
CA THR A 92 -3.01 5.73 -13.50
C THR A 92 -3.20 5.35 -12.04
N GLU A 93 -3.55 6.30 -11.18
CA GLU A 93 -3.76 6.03 -9.76
C GLU A 93 -4.92 5.07 -9.50
N ILE A 94 -6.07 5.28 -10.16
CA ILE A 94 -7.22 4.37 -10.06
C ILE A 94 -6.84 2.96 -10.53
N SER A 95 -6.15 2.86 -11.68
CA SER A 95 -5.72 1.56 -12.23
C SER A 95 -4.75 0.83 -11.29
N MET A 96 -3.79 1.55 -10.68
CA MET A 96 -2.85 0.94 -9.74
C MET A 96 -3.55 0.48 -8.46
N LEU A 97 -4.28 1.38 -7.79
CA LEU A 97 -4.89 1.05 -6.50
C LEU A 97 -6.06 0.07 -6.59
N SER A 98 -6.73 -0.04 -7.75
CA SER A 98 -7.74 -1.08 -7.98
C SER A 98 -7.15 -2.46 -8.27
N SER A 99 -5.88 -2.54 -8.69
CA SER A 99 -5.20 -3.79 -9.03
C SER A 99 -4.16 -4.26 -7.99
N LEU A 100 -3.93 -3.46 -6.95
CA LEU A 100 -2.99 -3.73 -5.87
C LEU A 100 -3.74 -3.83 -4.54
N GLN A 101 -3.57 -4.94 -3.82
CA GLN A 101 -4.19 -5.15 -2.53
C GLN A 101 -3.13 -5.61 -1.52
N HIS A 102 -2.72 -4.71 -0.63
CA HIS A 102 -1.73 -4.99 0.40
C HIS A 102 -1.94 -4.08 1.61
N LYS A 103 -1.71 -4.60 2.83
CA LYS A 103 -1.98 -3.88 4.08
C LYS A 103 -1.21 -2.56 4.20
N ASN A 104 -0.03 -2.46 3.57
CA ASN A 104 0.81 -1.26 3.60
C ASN A 104 0.65 -0.35 2.36
N LEU A 105 -0.43 -0.50 1.60
CA LEU A 105 -0.81 0.42 0.51
C LEU A 105 -2.10 1.17 0.88
N ALA A 106 -2.22 2.40 0.41
CA ALA A 106 -3.46 3.16 0.55
C ALA A 106 -4.61 2.45 -0.19
N SER A 107 -5.80 2.45 0.41
CA SER A 107 -6.96 1.75 -0.15
C SER A 107 -7.89 2.71 -0.89
N ILE A 108 -8.11 2.45 -2.18
CA ILE A 108 -9.15 3.14 -2.95
C ILE A 108 -10.52 2.54 -2.62
N LEU A 109 -11.51 3.41 -2.40
CA LEU A 109 -12.92 3.02 -2.23
C LEU A 109 -13.70 3.23 -3.52
N GLY A 110 -13.33 4.23 -4.30
CA GLY A 110 -13.96 4.50 -5.60
C GLY A 110 -13.49 5.79 -6.22
N PHE A 111 -14.18 6.21 -7.28
CA PHE A 111 -13.93 7.47 -7.96
C PHE A 111 -15.21 8.06 -8.57
N CYS A 112 -15.18 9.37 -8.81
CA CYS A 112 -16.11 10.08 -9.67
C CYS A 112 -15.35 10.67 -10.85
N ASN A 113 -15.91 10.57 -12.05
CA ASN A 113 -15.34 11.12 -13.28
C ASN A 113 -16.34 12.04 -14.02
N GLU A 114 -17.30 12.58 -13.30
CA GLU A 114 -18.19 13.62 -13.82
C GLU A 114 -17.41 14.89 -14.10
N VAL A 115 -17.69 15.52 -15.26
CA VAL A 115 -16.91 16.62 -15.81
C VAL A 115 -16.80 17.78 -14.81
N GLY A 116 -15.56 18.09 -14.39
CA GLY A 116 -15.26 19.16 -13.43
C GLY A 116 -15.40 18.75 -11.95
N ALA A 117 -15.65 17.47 -11.68
CA ALA A 117 -15.76 16.91 -10.34
C ALA A 117 -14.95 15.62 -10.18
N GLU A 118 -13.92 15.43 -10.99
CA GLU A 118 -13.06 14.25 -10.99
C GLU A 118 -12.41 14.07 -9.62
N THR A 119 -12.79 13.01 -8.95
CA THR A 119 -12.45 12.81 -7.54
C THR A 119 -12.10 11.34 -7.29
N ILE A 120 -10.97 11.10 -6.63
CA ILE A 120 -10.61 9.75 -6.14
C ILE A 120 -10.95 9.69 -4.65
N ILE A 121 -11.64 8.62 -4.23
CA ILE A 121 -12.06 8.39 -2.86
C ILE A 121 -11.22 7.28 -2.26
N TYR A 122 -10.57 7.59 -1.14
CA TYR A 122 -9.73 6.65 -0.40
C TYR A 122 -10.34 6.41 0.98
N LYS A 123 -10.03 5.25 1.57
CA LYS A 123 -10.19 5.07 3.02
C LYS A 123 -9.32 6.11 3.74
N HIS A 124 -9.86 6.74 4.77
CA HIS A 124 -9.12 7.75 5.53
C HIS A 124 -8.04 7.10 6.42
N ASP A 125 -6.80 7.56 6.27
CA ASP A 125 -5.69 7.25 7.16
C ASP A 125 -5.54 8.41 8.17
N SER A 126 -6.06 8.18 9.37
CA SER A 126 -6.35 9.20 10.39
C SER A 126 -5.15 9.98 10.90
N ARG A 127 -3.95 9.37 10.93
CA ARG A 127 -2.73 10.06 11.37
C ARG A 127 -2.12 10.91 10.26
N GLY A 128 -2.63 10.86 9.04
CA GLY A 128 -2.14 11.70 7.95
C GLY A 128 -0.73 11.29 7.49
N ARG A 129 0.10 12.26 7.08
CA ARG A 129 1.38 11.98 6.41
C ARG A 129 2.54 11.79 7.39
N LEU A 130 3.48 10.91 7.05
CA LEU A 130 4.70 10.64 7.81
C LEU A 130 5.55 11.91 8.01
N ASP A 131 5.62 12.80 7.02
CA ASP A 131 6.41 14.04 7.10
C ASP A 131 6.04 14.97 8.27
N GLY A 132 4.82 14.83 8.80
CA GLY A 132 4.34 15.59 9.95
C GLY A 132 4.93 15.15 11.29
N TYR A 133 5.56 13.98 11.36
CA TYR A 133 6.02 13.36 12.62
C TYR A 133 7.53 13.18 12.69
N LEU A 134 8.27 13.38 11.60
CA LEU A 134 9.70 13.06 11.54
C LEU A 134 10.52 13.75 12.63
N SER A 135 10.20 15.00 12.97
CA SER A 135 10.91 15.81 13.97
C SER A 135 10.37 15.67 15.39
N ASP A 136 9.45 14.75 15.64
CA ASP A 136 8.94 14.45 16.98
C ASP A 136 9.38 13.04 17.41
N PRO A 137 10.50 12.93 18.16
CA PRO A 137 11.03 11.64 18.61
C PRO A 137 10.20 11.00 19.74
N LEU A 138 9.26 11.74 20.34
CA LEU A 138 8.38 11.24 21.41
C LEU A 138 7.11 10.61 20.83
N LEU A 139 6.50 11.26 19.83
CA LEU A 139 5.35 10.69 19.12
C LEU A 139 5.76 9.55 18.20
N LEU A 140 6.85 9.74 17.45
CA LEU A 140 7.40 8.77 16.52
C LEU A 140 8.72 8.21 17.07
N THR A 141 8.59 7.27 18.01
CA THR A 141 9.70 6.58 18.68
C THR A 141 10.53 5.75 17.69
N TRP A 142 11.72 5.33 18.12
CA TRP A 142 12.60 4.52 17.28
C TRP A 142 11.98 3.19 16.84
N VAL A 143 11.29 2.47 17.73
CA VAL A 143 10.56 1.24 17.39
C VAL A 143 9.51 1.48 16.29
N LYS A 144 8.69 2.54 16.41
CA LYS A 144 7.71 2.89 15.36
C LYS A 144 8.36 3.18 14.02
N ARG A 145 9.54 3.83 14.03
CA ARG A 145 10.30 4.11 12.80
C ARG A 145 10.81 2.84 12.13
N LEU A 146 11.27 1.86 12.92
CA LEU A 146 11.64 0.54 12.44
C LEU A 146 10.43 -0.18 11.82
N GLU A 147 9.30 -0.22 12.53
CA GLU A 147 8.05 -0.83 12.04
C GLU A 147 7.54 -0.19 10.75
N ILE A 148 7.60 1.16 10.66
CA ILE A 148 7.27 1.90 9.44
C ILE A 148 8.23 1.53 8.30
N GLY A 149 9.53 1.49 8.55
CA GLY A 149 10.53 1.07 7.57
C GLY A 149 10.24 -0.33 7.03
N ILE A 150 9.91 -1.28 7.91
CA ILE A 150 9.56 -2.66 7.56
C ILE A 150 8.26 -2.71 6.75
N GLY A 151 7.20 -2.03 7.20
CA GLY A 151 5.91 -1.99 6.50
C GLY A 151 6.03 -1.43 5.08
N LEU A 152 6.84 -0.39 4.91
CA LEU A 152 7.17 0.17 3.60
C LEU A 152 8.01 -0.80 2.76
N ALA A 153 8.99 -1.48 3.36
CA ALA A 153 9.78 -2.48 2.66
C ALA A 153 8.91 -3.66 2.16
N HIS A 154 7.92 -4.09 2.94
CA HIS A 154 6.94 -5.07 2.47
C HIS A 154 6.06 -4.54 1.34
N ALA A 155 5.60 -3.29 1.42
CA ALA A 155 4.85 -2.65 0.33
C ALA A 155 5.67 -2.62 -0.98
N LEU A 156 6.94 -2.21 -0.90
CA LEU A 156 7.83 -2.14 -2.05
C LEU A 156 8.16 -3.52 -2.60
N ARG A 157 8.46 -4.49 -1.73
CA ARG A 157 8.60 -5.89 -2.13
C ARG A 157 7.38 -6.34 -2.91
N TYR A 158 6.18 -6.12 -2.37
CA TYR A 158 4.92 -6.51 -2.98
C TYR A 158 4.72 -5.85 -4.35
N ILE A 159 4.90 -4.54 -4.52
CA ILE A 159 4.66 -3.88 -5.81
C ILE A 159 5.74 -4.19 -6.85
N HIS A 160 6.99 -4.37 -6.40
CA HIS A 160 8.11 -4.76 -7.27
C HIS A 160 7.99 -6.21 -7.68
N TYR A 161 7.52 -7.09 -6.79
CA TYR A 161 7.34 -8.52 -7.03
C TYR A 161 6.22 -9.14 -6.19
N ASP A 162 5.32 -9.82 -6.89
CA ASP A 162 4.34 -10.73 -6.33
C ASP A 162 4.19 -11.89 -7.31
N GLU A 163 4.53 -13.10 -6.87
CA GLU A 163 4.62 -14.28 -7.75
C GLU A 163 3.33 -14.57 -8.55
N PRO A 164 2.12 -14.43 -7.98
CA PRO A 164 0.88 -14.68 -8.71
C PRO A 164 0.55 -13.63 -9.77
N ARG A 165 1.28 -12.50 -9.82
CA ARG A 165 0.93 -11.33 -10.62
C ARG A 165 1.78 -11.22 -11.88
N ASP A 166 1.14 -11.02 -13.02
CA ASP A 166 1.78 -10.90 -14.34
C ASP A 166 2.42 -9.53 -14.61
N PHE A 167 2.44 -8.65 -13.61
CA PHE A 167 3.02 -7.31 -13.69
C PHE A 167 3.76 -6.89 -12.41
N SER A 168 4.77 -6.03 -12.60
CA SER A 168 5.45 -5.29 -11.55
C SER A 168 5.11 -3.81 -11.66
N VAL A 169 5.32 -3.07 -10.58
CA VAL A 169 5.07 -1.62 -10.54
C VAL A 169 6.32 -0.91 -10.03
N VAL A 170 6.77 0.11 -10.76
CA VAL A 170 7.75 1.08 -10.27
C VAL A 170 6.97 2.31 -9.81
N HIS A 171 7.05 2.66 -8.52
CA HIS A 171 6.23 3.70 -7.91
C HIS A 171 6.63 5.10 -8.37
N ARG A 172 7.95 5.38 -8.40
CA ARG A 172 8.60 6.62 -8.87
C ARG A 172 8.34 7.89 -8.07
N ASN A 173 7.68 7.79 -6.92
CA ASN A 173 7.33 8.95 -6.09
C ASN A 173 7.32 8.59 -4.61
N ILE A 174 8.28 7.78 -4.17
CA ILE A 174 8.42 7.40 -2.76
C ILE A 174 9.03 8.59 -2.01
N SER A 175 8.34 9.05 -0.97
CA SER A 175 8.80 10.11 -0.07
C SER A 175 7.97 10.11 1.22
N SER A 176 8.42 10.80 2.27
CA SER A 176 7.62 10.98 3.49
C SER A 176 6.27 11.69 3.24
N TYR A 177 6.11 12.41 2.12
CA TYR A 177 4.85 13.05 1.71
C TYR A 177 3.84 12.10 1.07
N THR A 178 4.29 10.94 0.57
CA THR A 178 3.45 9.92 -0.07
C THR A 178 3.14 8.75 0.86
N ILE A 179 3.66 8.78 2.09
CA ILE A 179 3.41 7.77 3.11
C ILE A 179 2.39 8.31 4.10
N LEU A 180 1.25 7.64 4.19
CA LEU A 180 0.22 7.91 5.19
C LEU A 180 0.37 6.95 6.38
N LEU A 181 -0.20 7.33 7.52
CA LEU A 181 -0.21 6.53 8.75
C LEU A 181 -1.67 6.35 9.19
N ASN A 182 -2.04 5.11 9.51
CA ASN A 182 -3.36 4.80 10.08
C ASN A 182 -3.34 4.95 11.62
N ASP A 183 -4.47 4.63 12.28
CA ASP A 183 -4.60 4.69 13.75
C ASP A 183 -3.54 3.88 14.50
N ASP A 184 -3.11 2.76 13.92
CA ASP A 184 -2.12 1.84 14.50
C ASP A 184 -0.66 2.21 14.16
N TRP A 185 -0.42 3.39 13.57
CA TRP A 185 0.89 3.82 13.06
C TRP A 185 1.45 2.94 11.92
N GLU A 186 0.63 2.10 11.31
CA GLU A 186 1.05 1.33 10.14
C GLU A 186 1.17 2.24 8.92
N PRO A 187 2.25 2.10 8.13
CA PRO A 187 2.44 2.90 6.93
C PRO A 187 1.55 2.42 5.79
N LYS A 188 0.99 3.37 5.05
CA LYS A 188 0.27 3.18 3.78
C LYS A 188 0.94 3.99 2.68
N LEU A 189 1.62 3.32 1.75
CA LEU A 189 2.18 3.96 0.57
C LEU A 189 1.05 4.38 -0.37
N SER A 190 1.07 5.65 -0.80
CA SER A 190 0.02 6.29 -1.60
C SER A 190 0.63 7.06 -2.78
N GLN A 191 -0.23 7.68 -3.61
CA GLN A 191 0.19 8.55 -4.73
C GLN A 191 0.88 7.80 -5.89
N PHE A 192 0.15 6.87 -6.50
CA PHE A 192 0.57 6.06 -7.64
C PHE A 192 0.44 6.76 -9.01
N GLN A 193 0.21 8.08 -9.06
CA GLN A 193 -0.05 8.82 -10.31
C GLN A 193 1.08 8.74 -11.33
N HIS A 194 2.32 8.57 -10.84
CA HIS A 194 3.53 8.54 -11.65
C HIS A 194 4.03 7.11 -11.91
N SER A 195 3.32 6.11 -11.37
CA SER A 195 3.79 4.74 -11.38
C SER A 195 3.78 4.12 -12.78
N LEU A 196 4.74 3.23 -13.03
CA LEU A 196 4.82 2.45 -14.26
C LEU A 196 4.42 1.02 -13.96
N LYS A 197 3.36 0.54 -14.63
CA LYS A 197 3.00 -0.87 -14.68
C LYS A 197 3.79 -1.54 -15.80
N ILE A 198 4.65 -2.47 -15.44
CA ILE A 198 5.55 -3.18 -16.35
C ILE A 198 5.23 -4.66 -16.32
N LYS A 199 5.37 -5.36 -17.44
CA LYS A 199 5.12 -6.81 -17.46
C LYS A 199 6.14 -7.53 -16.59
N ALA A 200 5.75 -8.62 -15.95
CA ALA A 200 6.62 -9.33 -15.00
C ALA A 200 7.96 -9.76 -15.62
N TYR A 201 7.98 -10.14 -16.91
CA TYR A 201 9.21 -10.52 -17.61
C TYR A 201 10.15 -9.34 -17.91
N GLU A 202 9.69 -8.09 -17.77
CA GLU A 202 10.45 -6.85 -18.02
C GLU A 202 10.89 -6.18 -16.71
N ARG A 203 10.70 -6.83 -15.55
CA ARG A 203 10.91 -6.22 -14.23
C ARG A 203 12.32 -5.66 -13.97
N HIS A 204 13.31 -6.23 -14.67
CA HIS A 204 14.73 -5.84 -14.58
C HIS A 204 15.14 -4.91 -15.73
N HIS A 205 14.22 -4.57 -16.63
CA HIS A 205 14.48 -3.61 -17.69
C HIS A 205 14.46 -2.17 -17.14
N SER A 206 15.15 -1.32 -17.88
CA SER A 206 15.21 0.12 -17.67
C SER A 206 14.28 0.80 -18.66
N PHE A 207 13.52 1.79 -18.19
CA PHE A 207 12.50 2.47 -18.98
C PHE A 207 12.79 3.97 -19.07
N HIS A 208 12.74 4.53 -20.28
CA HIS A 208 12.77 5.97 -20.46
C HIS A 208 11.43 6.58 -20.07
N THR A 209 11.46 7.75 -19.44
CA THR A 209 10.25 8.48 -19.05
C THR A 209 10.36 9.96 -19.36
N ASP A 210 9.35 10.52 -20.03
CA ASP A 210 9.30 11.93 -20.41
C ASP A 210 9.05 12.87 -19.22
N LEU A 211 8.60 12.32 -18.10
CA LEU A 211 8.18 13.06 -16.92
C LEU A 211 8.92 12.51 -15.70
N VAL A 212 10.05 13.11 -15.31
CA VAL A 212 10.61 12.91 -13.97
C VAL A 212 9.77 13.74 -12.99
N GLY A 213 8.51 13.33 -12.83
CA GLY A 213 7.64 13.80 -11.78
C GLY A 213 8.15 13.22 -10.47
N SER A 214 9.18 13.85 -9.92
CA SER A 214 9.81 13.39 -8.70
C SER A 214 9.69 14.44 -7.61
N THR A 215 9.46 13.96 -6.39
CA THR A 215 9.51 14.82 -5.22
C THR A 215 10.96 15.26 -5.02
N LYS A 216 11.17 16.58 -5.00
CA LYS A 216 12.50 17.19 -4.81
C LYS A 216 13.15 16.62 -3.54
N GLY A 217 14.41 16.21 -3.66
CA GLY A 217 15.17 15.61 -2.55
C GLY A 217 15.18 14.08 -2.55
N TYR A 218 14.31 13.39 -3.30
CA TYR A 218 14.19 11.92 -3.26
C TYR A 218 14.76 11.21 -4.49
N THR A 219 15.14 11.97 -5.52
CA THR A 219 15.48 11.40 -6.82
C THR A 219 16.95 11.05 -6.89
N ASP A 220 17.22 9.84 -7.36
CA ASP A 220 18.54 9.42 -7.79
C ASP A 220 19.06 10.35 -8.90
N ARG A 221 20.24 10.93 -8.70
CA ARG A 221 20.87 11.85 -9.64
C ARG A 221 21.07 11.22 -11.02
N THR A 222 21.51 9.96 -11.08
CA THR A 222 21.71 9.24 -12.35
C THR A 222 20.39 9.06 -13.08
N CYS A 223 19.32 8.73 -12.36
CA CYS A 223 17.98 8.63 -12.91
C CYS A 223 17.47 9.99 -13.43
N PHE A 224 17.70 11.06 -12.66
CA PHE A 224 17.32 12.42 -13.04
C PHE A 224 18.03 12.89 -14.31
N GLU A 225 19.33 12.60 -14.45
CA GLU A 225 20.13 13.01 -15.62
C GLU A 225 19.80 12.18 -16.87
N THR A 226 19.51 10.89 -16.72
CA THR A 226 19.28 9.98 -17.86
C THR A 226 17.80 9.83 -18.26
N ASN A 227 16.87 10.25 -17.39
CA ASN A 227 15.45 9.95 -17.47
C ASN A 227 15.14 8.45 -17.57
N ILE A 228 16.03 7.61 -17.02
CA ILE A 228 15.87 6.15 -16.99
C ILE A 228 15.44 5.72 -15.59
N VAL A 229 14.33 4.99 -15.52
CA VAL A 229 13.78 4.47 -14.26
C VAL A 229 13.65 2.95 -14.29
N ASN A 230 13.83 2.34 -13.12
CA ASN A 230 13.49 0.96 -12.84
C ASN A 230 13.19 0.80 -11.33
N HIS A 231 12.93 -0.42 -10.86
CA HIS A 231 12.63 -0.66 -9.45
C HIS A 231 13.79 -0.24 -8.50
N LYS A 232 15.04 -0.14 -8.98
CA LYS A 232 16.18 0.38 -8.18
C LYS A 232 16.12 1.89 -7.96
N SER A 233 15.39 2.64 -8.79
CA SER A 233 15.11 4.06 -8.55
C SER A 233 14.20 4.24 -7.31
N ASP A 234 13.25 3.31 -7.12
CA ASP A 234 12.40 3.28 -5.92
C ASP A 234 13.23 2.95 -4.67
N ILE A 235 14.19 2.02 -4.78
CA ILE A 235 15.08 1.66 -3.67
C ILE A 235 15.91 2.85 -3.20
N TYR A 236 16.41 3.67 -4.12
CA TYR A 236 17.11 4.91 -3.76
C TYR A 236 16.20 5.87 -3.00
N SER A 237 15.01 6.12 -3.53
CA SER A 237 14.02 7.00 -2.89
C SER A 237 13.63 6.48 -1.49
N PHE A 238 13.53 5.16 -1.34
CA PHE A 238 13.29 4.50 -0.06
C PHE A 238 14.47 4.66 0.91
N GLY A 239 15.71 4.55 0.45
CA GLY A 239 16.91 4.82 1.26
C GLY A 239 16.90 6.23 1.86
N ILE A 240 16.39 7.22 1.12
CA ILE A 240 16.23 8.59 1.62
C ILE A 240 15.17 8.64 2.72
N VAL A 241 14.03 7.97 2.54
CA VAL A 241 13.01 7.85 3.60
C VAL A 241 13.57 7.15 4.84
N LEU A 242 14.41 6.12 4.69
CA LEU A 242 15.09 5.48 5.82
C LEU A 242 15.99 6.49 6.55
N PHE A 243 16.74 7.34 5.85
CA PHE A 243 17.51 8.40 6.50
C PHE A 243 16.64 9.50 7.12
N GLU A 244 15.47 9.81 6.56
CA GLU A 244 14.52 10.73 7.23
C GLU A 244 14.04 10.15 8.56
N LEU A 245 13.70 8.85 8.57
CA LEU A 245 13.34 8.12 9.78
C LEU A 245 14.51 8.12 10.77
N LEU A 246 15.71 7.78 10.32
CA LEU A 246 16.91 7.70 11.17
C LEU A 246 17.30 9.05 11.79
N CYS A 247 17.32 10.11 10.98
CA CYS A 247 17.84 11.42 11.39
C CYS A 247 16.80 12.33 12.02
N GLY A 248 15.51 11.95 12.03
CA GLY A 248 14.45 12.78 12.60
C GLY A 248 14.15 14.07 11.82
N ARG A 249 14.47 14.11 10.52
CA ARG A 249 14.35 15.33 9.71
C ARG A 249 13.95 15.06 8.27
N LYS A 250 13.39 16.08 7.62
CA LYS A 250 12.94 16.01 6.23
C LYS A 250 14.12 15.96 5.25
N SER A 251 13.90 15.35 4.09
CA SER A 251 14.91 15.20 3.04
C SER A 251 15.38 16.52 2.44
N VAL A 252 14.53 17.56 2.48
CA VAL A 252 14.85 18.91 2.04
C VAL A 252 14.71 19.84 3.22
N SER A 253 15.77 20.58 3.52
CA SER A 253 15.82 21.59 4.58
C SER A 253 15.88 23.00 3.98
N ASP A 254 15.58 24.00 4.81
CA ASP A 254 15.75 25.41 4.45
C ASP A 254 17.20 25.89 4.59
N ASP A 255 18.09 25.03 5.11
CA ASP A 255 19.53 25.27 5.17
C ASP A 255 20.10 25.27 3.75
N GLN A 256 20.73 26.37 3.34
CA GLN A 256 21.29 26.51 2.00
C GLN A 256 22.55 25.66 1.80
N ASP A 257 23.31 25.40 2.87
CA ASP A 257 24.58 24.67 2.80
C ASP A 257 24.34 23.15 2.84
N ASN A 258 23.31 22.70 3.56
CA ASN A 258 22.94 21.28 3.72
C ASN A 258 21.50 20.99 3.27
N LYS A 259 21.13 21.54 2.12
CA LYS A 259 19.77 21.51 1.59
C LYS A 259 19.18 20.12 1.44
N TYR A 260 20.00 19.13 1.11
CA TYR A 260 19.55 17.76 0.82
C TYR A 260 20.14 16.77 1.81
N LEU A 261 19.28 15.93 2.38
CA LEU A 261 19.67 14.94 3.38
C LEU A 261 20.61 13.85 2.81
N ALA A 262 20.38 13.37 1.59
CA ALA A 262 21.11 12.23 1.05
C ALA A 262 22.64 12.46 0.98
N PRO A 263 23.17 13.57 0.39
CA PRO A 263 24.60 13.83 0.42
C PRO A 263 25.19 13.92 1.83
N VAL A 264 24.47 14.56 2.75
CA VAL A 264 24.89 14.73 4.14
C VAL A 264 24.96 13.38 4.85
N ALA A 265 23.93 12.55 4.70
CA ALA A 265 23.85 11.22 5.29
C ALA A 265 24.93 10.27 4.75
N ILE A 266 25.16 10.27 3.44
CA ILE A 266 26.22 9.48 2.79
C ILE A 266 27.59 9.88 3.36
N PHE A 267 27.88 11.18 3.48
CA PHE A 267 29.13 11.68 4.04
C PHE A 267 29.29 11.23 5.51
N HIS A 268 28.30 11.48 6.36
CA HIS A 268 28.39 11.17 7.79
C HIS A 268 28.49 9.67 8.06
N TYR A 269 27.82 8.84 7.25
CA TYR A 269 27.96 7.38 7.34
C TYR A 269 29.39 6.93 6.97
N ARG A 270 29.95 7.42 5.86
CA ARG A 270 31.31 7.07 5.40
C ARG A 270 32.39 7.50 6.40
N GLU A 271 32.25 8.70 6.96
CA GLU A 271 33.17 9.25 7.95
C GLU A 271 32.95 8.70 9.37
N LYS A 272 31.96 7.81 9.56
CA LYS A 272 31.61 7.21 10.86
C LYS A 272 31.28 8.23 11.95
N ILE A 273 30.61 9.31 11.55
CA ILE A 273 30.15 10.41 12.42
C ILE A 273 28.63 10.58 12.36
N LEU A 274 27.90 9.48 12.09
CA LEU A 274 26.46 9.50 11.87
C LEU A 274 25.67 10.08 13.05
N ASP A 275 26.18 9.86 14.27
CA ASP A 275 25.67 10.43 15.51
C ASP A 275 25.47 11.95 15.45
N GLY A 276 26.31 12.66 14.69
CA GLY A 276 26.23 14.12 14.55
C GLY A 276 25.02 14.63 13.78
N ILE A 277 24.25 13.75 13.12
CA ILE A 277 23.05 14.13 12.35
C ILE A 277 21.77 13.40 12.78
N ILE A 278 21.86 12.54 13.81
CA ILE A 278 20.70 11.88 14.43
C ILE A 278 20.15 12.80 15.51
N ASP A 279 18.82 12.90 15.61
CA ASP A 279 18.16 13.62 16.70
C ASP A 279 18.62 13.04 18.06
N PRO A 280 19.11 13.86 19.01
CA PRO A 280 19.66 13.35 20.27
C PRO A 280 18.66 12.57 21.12
N ASP A 281 17.38 12.92 21.10
CA ASP A 281 16.35 12.23 21.87
C ASP A 281 15.92 10.93 21.18
N LEU A 282 16.04 10.86 19.86
CA LEU A 282 15.90 9.61 19.13
C LEU A 282 17.10 8.68 19.35
N GLN A 283 18.32 9.22 19.33
CA GLN A 283 19.56 8.45 19.49
C GLN A 283 19.59 7.69 20.84
N LYS A 284 19.09 8.33 21.91
CA LYS A 284 18.97 7.71 23.25
C LYS A 284 18.08 6.46 23.27
N GLN A 285 17.21 6.28 22.29
CA GLN A 285 16.28 5.13 22.21
C GLN A 285 16.90 3.93 21.46
N MET A 286 18.06 4.09 20.81
CA MET A 286 18.56 3.11 19.84
C MET A 286 19.55 2.12 20.46
N ASP A 287 19.29 0.82 20.31
CA ASP A 287 20.31 -0.20 20.47
C ASP A 287 21.38 -0.02 19.36
N PRO A 288 22.68 0.04 19.70
CA PRO A 288 23.74 0.27 18.70
C PRO A 288 23.80 -0.79 17.59
N ARG A 289 23.43 -2.05 17.87
CA ARG A 289 23.42 -3.12 16.86
C ARG A 289 22.27 -2.93 15.89
N SER A 290 21.08 -2.57 16.40
CA SER A 290 19.93 -2.18 15.59
C SER A 290 20.26 -0.98 14.69
N LEU A 291 20.83 0.09 15.29
CA LEU A 291 21.25 1.29 14.57
C LEU A 291 22.20 0.96 13.42
N ASN A 292 23.23 0.16 13.66
CA ASN A 292 24.21 -0.20 12.64
C ASN A 292 23.58 -0.91 11.43
N ILE A 293 22.72 -1.90 11.67
CA ILE A 293 22.04 -2.62 10.58
C ILE A 293 21.11 -1.69 9.80
N PHE A 294 20.36 -0.84 10.50
CA PHE A 294 19.45 0.11 9.86
C PHE A 294 20.21 1.13 9.00
N ALA A 295 21.27 1.72 9.55
CA ALA A 295 22.10 2.71 8.87
C ALA A 295 22.81 2.12 7.64
N GLU A 296 23.38 0.92 7.77
CA GLU A 296 23.99 0.19 6.65
C GLU A 296 22.97 -0.09 5.54
N THR A 297 21.77 -0.55 5.92
CA THR A 297 20.69 -0.81 4.96
C THR A 297 20.26 0.47 4.22
N ALA A 298 20.10 1.58 4.94
CA ALA A 298 19.76 2.87 4.35
C ALA A 298 20.85 3.37 3.41
N TYR A 299 22.13 3.24 3.81
CA TYR A 299 23.28 3.63 3.00
C TYR A 299 23.39 2.80 1.71
N ASP A 300 23.26 1.48 1.79
CA ASP A 300 23.32 0.58 0.64
C ASP A 300 22.21 0.88 -0.38
N CYS A 301 21.03 1.32 0.08
CA CYS A 301 19.96 1.77 -0.81
C CYS A 301 20.35 3.00 -1.64
N LEU A 302 21.24 3.85 -1.13
CA LEU A 302 21.71 5.08 -1.79
C LEU A 302 22.94 4.87 -2.68
N ASN A 303 23.34 3.63 -2.95
CA ASN A 303 24.50 3.35 -3.79
C ASN A 303 24.34 3.99 -5.19
N GLU A 304 25.37 4.67 -5.68
CA GLU A 304 25.37 5.29 -7.01
C GLU A 304 25.23 4.24 -8.12
N GLU A 305 25.84 3.07 -7.91
CA GLU A 305 25.76 1.95 -8.83
C GLU A 305 24.46 1.16 -8.60
N LEU A 306 23.56 1.17 -9.59
CA LEU A 306 22.24 0.53 -9.51
C LEU A 306 22.31 -0.96 -9.17
N SER A 307 23.34 -1.64 -9.69
CA SER A 307 23.56 -3.06 -9.46
C SER A 307 23.99 -3.39 -8.03
N GLN A 308 24.56 -2.43 -7.29
CA GLN A 308 25.00 -2.60 -5.92
C GLN A 308 23.90 -2.29 -4.89
N ARG A 309 22.80 -1.64 -5.30
CA ARG A 309 21.65 -1.46 -4.41
C ARG A 309 21.07 -2.83 -4.06
N PRO A 310 20.66 -3.08 -2.80
CA PRO A 310 20.09 -4.36 -2.39
C PRO A 310 18.73 -4.59 -3.09
N ASN A 311 18.22 -5.80 -3.04
CA ASN A 311 16.82 -6.09 -3.40
C ASN A 311 15.90 -5.95 -2.19
N MET A 312 14.59 -5.90 -2.41
CA MET A 312 13.63 -5.71 -1.32
C MET A 312 13.62 -6.87 -0.31
N ASP A 313 13.91 -8.10 -0.72
CA ASP A 313 14.00 -9.25 0.20
C ASP A 313 15.15 -9.10 1.20
N GLN A 314 16.31 -8.66 0.72
CA GLN A 314 17.47 -8.34 1.55
C GLN A 314 17.16 -7.18 2.51
N ILE A 315 16.53 -6.11 2.01
CA ILE A 315 16.14 -4.95 2.81
C ILE A 315 15.18 -5.36 3.93
N VAL A 316 14.11 -6.08 3.60
CA VAL A 316 13.13 -6.57 4.59
C VAL A 316 13.84 -7.38 5.68
N THR A 317 14.66 -8.37 5.29
CA THR A 317 15.39 -9.22 6.23
C THR A 317 16.27 -8.42 7.19
N ARG A 318 17.00 -7.41 6.66
CA ARG A 318 17.87 -6.56 7.48
C ARG A 318 17.08 -5.68 8.44
N LEU A 319 15.99 -5.06 7.98
CA LEU A 319 15.17 -4.18 8.83
C LEU A 319 14.43 -4.98 9.92
N GLU A 320 13.91 -6.17 9.59
CA GLU A 320 13.32 -7.09 10.59
C GLU A 320 14.37 -7.50 11.63
N LYS A 321 15.62 -7.77 11.22
CA LYS A 321 16.70 -8.07 12.16
C LYS A 321 17.06 -6.88 13.06
N ALA A 322 17.04 -5.66 12.53
CA ALA A 322 17.25 -4.45 13.32
C ALA A 322 16.17 -4.31 14.41
N LEU A 323 14.90 -4.51 14.05
CA LEU A 323 13.79 -4.49 15.01
C LEU A 323 13.91 -5.59 16.07
N GLU A 324 14.28 -6.80 15.69
CA GLU A 324 14.51 -7.91 16.63
C GLU A 324 15.56 -7.52 17.70
N LEU A 325 16.71 -6.97 17.27
CA LEU A 325 17.78 -6.55 18.18
C LEU A 325 17.37 -5.38 19.09
N GLN A 326 16.55 -4.46 18.57
CA GLN A 326 16.00 -3.36 19.37
C GLN A 326 15.10 -3.88 20.48
N LEU A 327 14.18 -4.79 20.17
CA LEU A 327 13.23 -5.36 21.14
C LEU A 327 13.92 -6.27 22.16
N GLU A 328 15.01 -6.96 21.79
CA GLU A 328 15.85 -7.67 22.75
C GLU A 328 16.38 -6.74 23.85
N CYS A 329 16.83 -5.52 23.48
CA CYS A 329 17.37 -4.54 24.43
C CYS A 329 16.30 -4.04 25.41
N GLU A 330 15.12 -3.68 24.90
CA GLU A 330 14.01 -3.16 25.72
C GLU A 330 13.51 -4.18 26.75
N ASN A 331 13.51 -5.46 26.40
CA ASN A 331 13.13 -6.53 27.32
C ASN A 331 14.16 -6.74 28.45
N VAL A 332 15.44 -6.52 28.18
CA VAL A 332 16.51 -6.63 29.20
C VAL A 332 16.42 -5.46 30.18
N GLU A 333 16.16 -4.24 29.70
CA GLU A 333 15.95 -3.07 30.57
C GLU A 333 14.67 -3.21 31.41
N HIS A 334 13.60 -3.77 30.86
CA HIS A 334 12.40 -4.03 31.63
C HIS A 334 12.59 -5.12 32.69
N SER A 335 13.42 -6.14 32.42
CA SER A 335 13.73 -7.21 33.39
C SER A 335 14.64 -6.73 34.52
N SER A 336 15.61 -5.84 34.24
CA SER A 336 16.53 -5.33 35.27
C SER A 336 15.86 -4.36 36.24
N VAL A 337 14.84 -3.61 35.80
CA VAL A 337 14.06 -2.72 36.67
C VAL A 337 13.16 -3.50 37.65
N VAL A 338 12.74 -4.73 37.31
CA VAL A 338 11.96 -5.58 38.25
C VAL A 338 12.86 -6.13 39.36
N ASP A 339 14.14 -6.38 39.06
CA ASP A 339 15.11 -6.88 40.04
C ASP A 339 15.59 -5.80 41.02
N GLU A 340 15.58 -4.51 40.64
CA GLU A 340 15.96 -3.40 41.54
C GLU A 340 14.84 -2.98 42.52
N VAL A 341 13.58 -3.37 42.32
CA VAL A 341 12.48 -3.09 43.26
C VAL A 341 12.30 -4.20 44.32
N GLY A 342 13.01 -5.34 44.20
CA GLY A 342 12.96 -6.44 45.17
C GLY A 342 13.85 -6.26 46.41
N GLY A 343 14.66 -5.21 46.46
CA GLY A 343 15.67 -5.00 47.50
C GLY A 343 15.18 -4.22 48.72
N THR A 344 14.16 -4.67 49.46
CA THR A 344 14.04 -4.33 50.90
C THR A 344 13.08 -5.23 51.69
N SER A 345 13.65 -5.84 52.74
CA SER A 345 13.03 -6.36 53.97
C SER A 345 12.46 -7.79 54.05
N SER A 346 13.33 -8.65 54.60
CA SER A 346 13.13 -9.51 55.79
C SER A 346 12.44 -10.87 55.70
N SER A 347 13.07 -11.76 56.45
CA SER A 347 12.98 -13.21 56.57
C SER A 347 11.79 -13.79 57.34
N HIS A 348 11.51 -15.06 57.00
CA HIS A 348 10.89 -16.15 57.76
C HIS A 348 9.36 -16.21 57.86
N GLU A 349 8.76 -17.21 57.20
CA GLU A 349 8.40 -18.48 57.86
C GLU A 349 8.12 -19.61 56.85
N LYS A 350 8.35 -20.85 57.31
CA LYS A 350 8.21 -22.12 56.58
C LYS A 350 6.73 -22.49 56.41
N GLY A 351 6.37 -23.08 55.27
CA GLY A 351 5.07 -23.75 55.10
C GLY A 351 4.99 -24.61 53.84
N SER A 352 4.95 -25.92 54.05
CA SER A 352 4.77 -27.08 53.18
C SER A 352 4.24 -26.94 51.75
N ALA A 353 4.86 -27.73 50.88
CA ALA A 353 4.32 -28.18 49.61
C ALA A 353 3.03 -29.00 49.78
N SER A 354 2.03 -28.72 48.94
CA SER A 354 1.02 -29.70 48.56
C SER A 354 0.69 -29.52 47.08
N HIS A 355 1.06 -30.54 46.31
CA HIS A 355 0.47 -30.87 45.01
C HIS A 355 -1.05 -30.80 45.08
N PHE A 356 -1.67 -30.06 44.16
CA PHE A 356 -3.05 -30.29 43.76
C PHE A 356 -3.10 -30.35 42.23
N THR A 357 -3.23 -31.58 41.73
CA THR A 357 -3.76 -31.88 40.40
C THR A 357 -5.28 -31.91 40.49
N SER A 358 -5.96 -31.16 39.62
CA SER A 358 -7.38 -31.34 39.28
C SER A 358 -7.58 -30.73 37.89
N THR A 359 -7.50 -31.56 36.85
CA THR A 359 -8.64 -32.15 36.12
C THR A 359 -9.52 -31.10 35.45
N GLY A 360 -9.48 -31.09 34.12
CA GLY A 360 -10.30 -30.23 33.28
C GLY A 360 -11.79 -30.56 33.34
N VAL A 361 -12.56 -29.52 33.03
CA VAL A 361 -13.83 -29.61 32.34
C VAL A 361 -13.84 -28.43 31.37
N GLU A 362 -13.60 -28.72 30.08
CA GLU A 362 -13.88 -27.78 28.99
C GLU A 362 -15.40 -27.67 28.83
N SER A 363 -15.93 -26.46 28.96
CA SER A 363 -17.30 -26.14 28.54
C SER A 363 -17.30 -25.86 27.03
N ASP A 364 -17.75 -26.87 26.30
CA ASP A 364 -17.94 -26.93 24.86
C ASP A 364 -19.18 -26.13 24.43
N SER A 365 -18.99 -24.88 23.99
CA SER A 365 -19.89 -24.23 23.02
C SER A 365 -19.24 -22.96 22.47
N SER A 366 -18.53 -23.09 21.34
CA SER A 366 -18.33 -22.05 20.30
C SER A 366 -17.22 -22.42 19.28
N LYS A 367 -16.98 -23.72 19.03
CA LYS A 367 -16.05 -24.18 17.99
C LYS A 367 -16.70 -25.20 17.06
N LYS A 368 -17.73 -24.77 16.30
CA LYS A 368 -18.24 -25.61 15.20
C LYS A 368 -18.98 -24.84 14.11
N THR A 369 -18.37 -23.80 13.54
CA THR A 369 -18.75 -23.36 12.17
C THR A 369 -17.64 -22.59 11.43
N MET A 370 -16.42 -23.14 11.28
CA MET A 370 -15.47 -22.66 10.26
C MET A 370 -14.48 -23.76 9.84
N SER A 371 -14.96 -24.96 9.51
CA SER A 371 -14.09 -26.02 8.95
C SER A 371 -14.69 -26.74 7.74
N SER A 372 -15.54 -26.06 6.96
CA SER A 372 -16.17 -26.68 5.78
C SER A 372 -16.33 -25.75 4.58
N LEU A 373 -15.46 -24.75 4.42
CA LEU A 373 -15.28 -24.05 3.13
C LEU A 373 -14.05 -24.63 2.43
N LYS A 374 -14.14 -25.92 2.07
CA LYS A 374 -13.25 -26.54 1.09
C LYS A 374 -13.86 -26.27 -0.29
N TYR A 375 -13.10 -25.59 -1.15
CA TYR A 375 -13.36 -25.28 -2.56
C TYR A 375 -14.47 -24.24 -2.82
N ILE A 376 -14.11 -22.96 -2.81
CA ILE A 376 -14.79 -21.99 -3.70
C ILE A 376 -14.11 -22.16 -5.06
N SER A 377 -14.70 -23.00 -5.91
CA SER A 377 -14.32 -23.09 -7.31
C SER A 377 -14.72 -21.80 -8.02
N HIS A 378 -13.75 -21.09 -8.59
CA HIS A 378 -14.04 -19.95 -9.46
C HIS A 378 -14.67 -20.45 -10.75
N PHE A 379 -15.95 -20.14 -10.95
CA PHE A 379 -16.66 -20.38 -12.20
C PHE A 379 -16.69 -19.09 -13.02
N SER A 380 -16.33 -19.16 -14.30
CA SER A 380 -16.58 -18.05 -15.20
C SER A 380 -18.08 -17.98 -15.53
N PHE A 381 -18.55 -16.80 -15.95
CA PHE A 381 -19.92 -16.64 -16.43
C PHE A 381 -20.25 -17.59 -17.60
N LYS A 382 -19.25 -17.87 -18.44
CA LYS A 382 -19.37 -18.82 -19.56
C LYS A 382 -19.56 -20.27 -19.11
N ASP A 383 -18.98 -20.65 -17.97
CA ASP A 383 -19.18 -21.98 -17.37
C ASP A 383 -20.62 -22.11 -16.85
N ILE A 384 -21.15 -21.03 -16.28
CA ILE A 384 -22.54 -20.95 -15.78
C ILE A 384 -23.57 -21.01 -16.93
N GLU A 385 -23.35 -20.25 -18.00
CA GLU A 385 -24.20 -20.29 -19.20
C GLU A 385 -24.20 -21.69 -19.82
N SER A 386 -23.02 -22.30 -19.95
CA SER A 386 -22.89 -23.66 -20.49
C SER A 386 -23.57 -24.70 -19.60
N ALA A 387 -23.46 -24.57 -18.27
CA ALA A 387 -24.05 -25.50 -17.32
C ALA A 387 -25.58 -25.42 -17.28
N THR A 388 -26.16 -24.23 -17.53
CA THR A 388 -27.61 -23.99 -17.50
C THR A 388 -28.28 -24.00 -18.86
N ASN A 389 -27.53 -24.28 -19.93
CA ASN A 389 -27.99 -24.15 -21.32
C ASN A 389 -28.58 -22.75 -21.59
N ASP A 390 -27.80 -21.70 -21.30
CA ASP A 390 -28.21 -20.30 -21.42
C ASP A 390 -29.50 -19.98 -20.66
N PHE A 391 -29.59 -20.45 -19.41
CA PHE A 391 -30.77 -20.26 -18.54
C PHE A 391 -32.09 -20.75 -19.16
N ALA A 392 -32.07 -21.87 -19.89
CA ALA A 392 -33.26 -22.42 -20.52
C ALA A 392 -34.40 -22.73 -19.51
N PRO A 393 -35.69 -22.53 -19.89
CA PRO A 393 -36.83 -22.67 -18.98
C PRO A 393 -36.95 -24.03 -18.29
N GLU A 394 -36.53 -25.10 -18.95
CA GLU A 394 -36.52 -26.47 -18.45
C GLU A 394 -35.60 -26.68 -17.23
N ASN A 395 -34.61 -25.79 -17.04
CA ASN A 395 -33.68 -25.84 -15.91
C ASN A 395 -34.15 -24.99 -14.73
N LYS A 396 -35.32 -24.33 -14.80
CA LYS A 396 -35.86 -23.51 -13.71
C LYS A 396 -36.55 -24.37 -12.66
N ILE A 397 -36.07 -24.34 -11.41
CA ILE A 397 -36.56 -25.20 -10.32
C ILE A 397 -37.65 -24.52 -9.47
N ARG A 398 -37.51 -23.23 -9.14
CA ARG A 398 -38.48 -22.49 -8.27
C ARG A 398 -38.54 -20.99 -8.56
N ASP A 399 -39.71 -20.41 -8.25
CA ASP A 399 -39.98 -18.97 -8.14
C ASP A 399 -40.51 -18.72 -6.72
N ASN A 400 -39.80 -17.93 -5.92
CA ASN A 400 -40.14 -17.71 -4.53
C ASN A 400 -39.96 -16.22 -4.28
N GLY A 401 -41.05 -15.44 -4.33
CA GLY A 401 -41.13 -13.98 -4.60
C GLY A 401 -40.19 -12.97 -3.90
N LYS A 402 -39.17 -13.40 -3.14
CA LYS A 402 -37.98 -12.62 -2.77
C LYS A 402 -36.76 -12.85 -3.70
N VAL A 403 -36.76 -13.93 -4.50
CA VAL A 403 -35.74 -14.30 -5.50
C VAL A 403 -36.46 -14.75 -6.76
N LYS A 404 -36.16 -14.13 -7.90
CA LYS A 404 -37.00 -14.26 -9.09
C LYS A 404 -36.82 -15.61 -9.82
N TYR A 405 -35.62 -16.22 -9.79
CA TYR A 405 -35.37 -17.50 -10.47
C TYR A 405 -34.23 -18.30 -9.82
N VAL A 406 -34.43 -19.61 -9.66
CA VAL A 406 -33.38 -20.60 -9.35
C VAL A 406 -33.26 -21.58 -10.52
N TYR A 407 -32.05 -21.76 -11.05
CA TYR A 407 -31.75 -22.69 -12.14
C TYR A 407 -30.86 -23.84 -11.66
N GLN A 408 -31.13 -25.07 -12.10
CA GLN A 408 -30.20 -26.19 -11.93
C GLN A 408 -29.28 -26.28 -13.13
N GLY A 409 -27.98 -26.15 -12.92
CA GLY A 409 -26.97 -26.37 -13.97
C GLY A 409 -26.21 -27.67 -13.73
N ARG A 410 -25.74 -28.32 -14.80
CA ARG A 410 -24.79 -29.44 -14.72
C ARG A 410 -23.46 -29.05 -15.35
N MET A 411 -22.40 -29.04 -14.55
CA MET A 411 -21.07 -28.66 -15.01
C MET A 411 -20.52 -29.72 -15.98
N LEU A 412 -20.15 -29.30 -17.19
CA LEU A 412 -19.68 -30.23 -18.24
C LEU A 412 -18.37 -30.93 -17.88
N HIS A 413 -17.48 -30.25 -17.15
CA HIS A 413 -16.14 -30.77 -16.84
C HIS A 413 -16.11 -31.69 -15.60
N SER A 414 -17.02 -31.50 -14.63
CA SER A 414 -17.05 -32.27 -13.37
C SER A 414 -18.28 -33.16 -13.22
N GLY A 415 -19.32 -32.94 -14.02
CA GLY A 415 -20.61 -33.61 -13.91
C GLY A 415 -21.44 -33.22 -12.68
N GLN A 416 -20.95 -32.29 -11.85
CA GLN A 416 -21.62 -31.81 -10.65
C GLN A 416 -22.82 -30.93 -10.99
N PHE A 417 -23.87 -31.02 -10.16
CA PHE A 417 -25.03 -30.15 -10.24
C PHE A 417 -24.80 -28.93 -9.35
N ILE A 418 -25.17 -27.75 -9.86
CA ILE A 418 -25.09 -26.46 -9.18
C ILE A 418 -26.44 -25.76 -9.21
N ASP A 419 -26.78 -25.03 -8.15
CA ASP A 419 -27.98 -24.22 -8.11
C ASP A 419 -27.62 -22.74 -8.28
N ILE A 420 -28.18 -22.09 -9.29
CA ILE A 420 -27.88 -20.70 -9.65
C ILE A 420 -29.06 -19.81 -9.29
N VAL A 421 -28.80 -18.85 -8.41
CA VAL A 421 -29.78 -17.98 -7.80
C VAL A 421 -29.64 -16.56 -8.37
N LEU A 422 -30.71 -16.04 -9.00
CA LEU A 422 -30.76 -14.68 -9.53
C LEU A 422 -31.52 -13.73 -8.57
N PRO A 423 -30.82 -12.96 -7.71
CA PRO A 423 -31.42 -11.91 -6.89
C PRO A 423 -31.93 -10.70 -7.70
N ASN A 424 -32.93 -9.99 -7.17
CA ASN A 424 -33.61 -8.83 -7.78
C ASN A 424 -32.71 -7.63 -8.14
N LYS A 425 -31.43 -7.63 -7.75
CA LYS A 425 -30.44 -6.58 -8.04
C LYS A 425 -29.19 -7.20 -8.66
N GLY A 426 -29.20 -7.43 -9.96
CA GLY A 426 -28.03 -7.55 -10.87
C GLY A 426 -26.91 -8.56 -10.57
N GLY A 427 -26.95 -9.30 -9.46
CA GLY A 427 -25.93 -10.28 -9.10
C GLY A 427 -26.36 -11.71 -9.42
N ILE A 428 -25.40 -12.60 -9.64
CA ILE A 428 -25.61 -14.05 -9.77
C ILE A 428 -24.92 -14.71 -8.58
N MET A 429 -25.65 -15.53 -7.82
CA MET A 429 -25.07 -16.34 -6.75
C MET A 429 -25.12 -17.80 -7.15
N VAL A 430 -23.98 -18.50 -7.09
CA VAL A 430 -23.88 -19.94 -7.30
C VAL A 430 -23.81 -20.61 -5.93
N LYS A 431 -24.70 -21.55 -5.65
CA LYS A 431 -24.76 -22.31 -4.40
C LYS A 431 -24.42 -23.77 -4.61
#